data_AF-A0A4R0K3Q3-F1
#
_entry.id   AF-A0A4R0K3Q3-F1
#
_cell.length_a   1.000
_cell.length_b   1.000
_cell.length_c   1.000
_cell.angle_alpha   90.00
_cell.angle_beta   90.00
_cell.angle_gamma   90.00
#
_symmetry.space_group_name_H-M   'P 1'
#
loop_
_entity.id
_entity.type
_entity.pdbx_description
1 polymer ?
#
loop_
_entity_poly.entity_id
_entity_poly.type
_entity_poly.pdbx_seq_one_letter_code
_entity_poly.pdbx_strand_id
1 'polypeptide(L)'
;MTTMTATTVAATPVSWARYAALAAKALLFGLLLSALIWPDLSGIKGKASTARLVVYPIGAMILPLWWWAYGRTKSKLHQRFPWTADLLMTLPWLIDLVGNRFNLFDTVSWWDDAMHFILWGFLTAGVLLAFAPRDLSRGLTAFVALGFGATAAVIWEVGEYFAFIRSSPELQSAYTDTLGDLALGTLGALLAGLILYQVRLKPRY
;
A
#
# COMPACT_ATOMS: atom_id res chain seq x y z
N MET A 1 58.53 3.53 -9.87
CA MET A 1 57.51 2.67 -9.22
C MET A 1 56.21 3.43 -9.24
N THR A 2 55.25 2.97 -10.05
CA THR A 2 53.93 3.61 -10.19
C THR A 2 52.97 2.94 -9.22
N THR A 3 52.56 3.64 -8.18
CA THR A 3 51.61 3.13 -7.18
C THR A 3 50.22 3.06 -7.83
N MET A 4 49.72 1.85 -8.09
CA MET A 4 48.32 1.66 -8.47
C MET A 4 47.44 1.82 -7.22
N THR A 5 46.68 2.91 -7.15
CA THR A 5 45.59 3.07 -6.19
C THR A 5 44.45 2.13 -6.56
N ALA A 6 44.26 1.06 -5.78
CA ALA A 6 43.12 0.17 -5.92
C ALA A 6 41.83 0.92 -5.56
N THR A 7 41.01 1.20 -6.57
CA THR A 7 39.67 1.75 -6.37
C THR A 7 38.78 0.65 -5.77
N THR A 8 38.60 0.64 -4.45
CA THR A 8 37.61 -0.22 -3.81
C THR A 8 36.23 0.22 -4.25
N VAL A 9 35.58 -0.56 -5.13
CA VAL A 9 34.17 -0.38 -5.46
C VAL A 9 33.38 -0.69 -4.19
N ALA A 10 32.89 0.35 -3.52
CA ALA A 10 32.03 0.19 -2.35
C ALA A 10 30.85 -0.71 -2.72
N ALA A 11 30.71 -1.85 -2.04
CA ALA A 11 29.57 -2.74 -2.23
C ALA A 11 28.29 -1.94 -1.96
N THR A 12 27.44 -1.74 -2.97
CA THR A 12 26.14 -1.10 -2.75
C THR A 12 25.34 -1.95 -1.78
N PRO A 13 24.93 -1.42 -0.61
CA PRO A 13 24.20 -2.19 0.38
C PRO A 13 22.93 -2.74 -0.27
N VAL A 14 22.74 -4.04 -0.17
CA VAL A 14 21.55 -4.70 -0.69
C VAL A 14 20.36 -4.22 0.14
N SER A 15 19.39 -3.54 -0.49
CA SER A 15 18.25 -3.01 0.25
C SER A 15 17.33 -4.15 0.67
N TRP A 16 17.26 -4.46 1.96
CA TRP A 16 16.29 -5.40 2.56
C TRP A 16 14.86 -5.18 2.03
N ALA A 17 14.50 -3.92 1.73
CA ALA A 17 13.22 -3.53 1.15
C ALA A 17 12.91 -4.24 -0.17
N ARG A 18 13.92 -4.56 -0.98
CA ARG A 18 13.75 -5.35 -2.21
C ARG A 18 13.24 -6.75 -1.90
N TYR A 19 13.91 -7.44 -0.98
CA TYR A 19 13.52 -8.80 -0.61
C TYR A 19 12.16 -8.81 0.11
N ALA A 20 11.91 -7.84 0.98
CA ALA A 20 10.61 -7.69 1.63
C ALA A 20 9.46 -7.45 0.63
N ALA A 21 9.66 -6.57 -0.37
CA ALA A 21 8.66 -6.32 -1.41
C ALA A 21 8.37 -7.57 -2.26
N LEU A 22 9.43 -8.30 -2.64
CA LEU A 22 9.30 -9.54 -3.41
C LEU A 22 8.61 -10.64 -2.58
N ALA A 23 8.97 -10.78 -1.30
CA ALA A 23 8.32 -11.72 -0.40
C ALA A 23 6.85 -11.37 -0.20
N ALA A 24 6.52 -10.09 0.01
CA ALA A 24 5.14 -9.63 0.14
C ALA A 24 4.30 -9.96 -1.11
N LYS A 25 4.85 -9.75 -2.31
CA LYS A 25 4.19 -10.11 -3.57
C LYS A 25 4.02 -11.63 -3.73
N ALA A 26 5.04 -12.41 -3.38
CA ALA A 26 4.97 -13.87 -3.45
C ALA A 26 3.90 -14.43 -2.49
N LEU A 27 3.83 -13.89 -1.27
CA LEU A 27 2.81 -14.25 -0.29
C LEU A 27 1.41 -13.84 -0.75
N LEU A 28 1.26 -12.61 -1.26
CA LEU A 28 0.00 -12.12 -1.83
C LEU A 28 -0.47 -13.01 -2.98
N PHE A 29 0.42 -13.34 -3.91
CA PHE A 29 0.11 -14.25 -5.01
C PHE A 29 -0.30 -15.63 -4.51
N GLY A 30 0.42 -16.19 -3.54
CA GLY A 30 0.08 -17.48 -2.93
C GLY A 30 -1.29 -17.48 -2.28
N LEU A 31 -1.66 -16.41 -1.55
CA LEU A 31 -2.98 -16.26 -0.93
C LEU A 31 -4.08 -16.15 -1.98
N LEU A 32 -3.91 -15.32 -3.00
CA LEU A 32 -4.86 -15.17 -4.11
C LEU A 32 -5.05 -16.47 -4.89
N LEU A 33 -3.95 -17.18 -5.19
CA LEU A 33 -4.01 -18.49 -5.85
C LEU A 33 -4.73 -19.51 -4.96
N SER A 34 -4.46 -19.50 -3.65
CA SER A 34 -5.17 -20.38 -2.72
C SER A 34 -6.66 -20.07 -2.66
N ALA A 35 -7.06 -18.80 -2.75
CA ALA A 35 -8.45 -18.39 -2.79
C ALA A 35 -9.17 -18.80 -4.09
N LEU A 36 -8.43 -18.88 -5.20
CA LEU A 36 -8.96 -19.37 -6.47
C LEU A 36 -9.15 -20.90 -6.48
N ILE A 37 -8.19 -21.65 -5.92
CA ILE A 37 -8.22 -23.12 -5.92
C ILE A 37 -9.13 -23.66 -4.81
N TRP A 38 -9.10 -23.04 -3.62
CA TRP A 38 -9.89 -23.44 -2.45
C TRP A 38 -10.65 -22.25 -1.87
N PRO A 39 -11.74 -21.81 -2.51
CA PRO A 39 -12.49 -20.61 -2.10
C PRO A 39 -13.00 -20.68 -0.65
N ASP A 40 -13.35 -21.87 -0.15
CA ASP A 40 -13.86 -22.06 1.20
C ASP A 40 -12.79 -21.84 2.29
N LEU A 41 -11.51 -21.97 1.95
CA LEU A 41 -10.38 -21.75 2.87
C LEU A 41 -9.82 -20.32 2.79
N SER A 42 -10.41 -19.48 1.94
CA SER A 42 -9.85 -18.16 1.61
C SER A 42 -10.10 -17.10 2.68
N GLY A 43 -11.19 -17.21 3.45
CA GLY A 43 -11.66 -16.17 4.36
C GLY A 43 -12.35 -14.99 3.66
N ILE A 44 -12.37 -14.95 2.32
CA ILE A 44 -12.99 -13.86 1.53
C ILE A 44 -14.26 -14.28 0.78
N LYS A 45 -14.73 -15.52 0.98
CA LYS A 45 -15.97 -16.00 0.36
C LYS A 45 -17.14 -15.17 0.87
N GLY A 46 -17.91 -14.56 -0.04
CA GLY A 46 -18.99 -13.63 0.29
C GLY A 46 -18.53 -12.20 0.63
N LYS A 47 -17.22 -11.95 0.75
CA LYS A 47 -16.62 -10.66 1.06
C LYS A 47 -15.88 -10.10 -0.17
N ALA A 48 -16.63 -9.78 -1.23
CA ALA A 48 -16.09 -9.25 -2.48
C ALA A 48 -14.93 -10.06 -3.13
N SER A 49 -14.88 -11.37 -2.93
CA SER A 49 -13.78 -12.24 -3.41
C SER A 49 -13.36 -11.96 -4.87
N THR A 50 -14.31 -11.86 -5.80
CA THR A 50 -14.03 -11.56 -7.22
C THR A 50 -13.36 -10.21 -7.41
N ALA A 51 -13.82 -9.16 -6.71
CA ALA A 51 -13.22 -7.84 -6.80
C ALA A 51 -11.79 -7.86 -6.25
N ARG A 52 -11.57 -8.51 -5.10
CA ARG A 52 -10.23 -8.66 -4.49
C ARG A 52 -9.26 -9.42 -5.41
N LEU A 53 -9.70 -10.49 -6.08
CA LEU A 53 -8.90 -11.25 -7.05
C LEU A 53 -8.40 -10.42 -8.24
N VAL A 54 -9.07 -9.30 -8.57
CA VAL A 54 -8.69 -8.40 -9.67
C VAL A 54 -7.92 -7.19 -9.14
N VAL A 55 -8.46 -6.52 -8.13
CA VAL A 55 -7.93 -5.25 -7.62
C VAL A 55 -6.58 -5.46 -6.94
N TYR A 56 -6.36 -6.55 -6.21
CA TYR A 56 -5.14 -6.74 -5.42
C TYR A 56 -3.90 -6.98 -6.28
N PRO A 57 -3.92 -7.86 -7.31
CA PRO A 57 -2.83 -7.93 -8.27
C PRO A 57 -2.55 -6.61 -8.95
N ILE A 58 -3.58 -5.87 -9.36
CA ILE A 58 -3.41 -4.57 -10.02
C ILE A 58 -2.72 -3.61 -9.06
N GLY A 59 -3.27 -3.43 -7.85
CA GLY A 59 -2.72 -2.56 -6.81
C GLY A 59 -1.26 -2.84 -6.50
N ALA A 60 -0.89 -4.12 -6.31
CA ALA A 60 0.48 -4.53 -6.05
C ALA A 60 1.43 -4.34 -7.26
N MET A 61 0.90 -4.25 -8.48
CA MET A 61 1.67 -4.15 -9.72
C MET A 61 1.66 -2.76 -10.36
N ILE A 62 0.88 -1.79 -9.87
CA ILE A 62 0.83 -0.41 -10.40
C ILE A 62 2.24 0.17 -10.55
N LEU A 63 3.05 0.15 -9.49
CA LEU A 63 4.37 0.76 -9.49
C LEU A 63 5.39 -0.03 -10.36
N PRO A 64 5.48 -1.38 -10.29
CA PRO A 64 6.29 -2.16 -11.21
C PRO A 64 5.95 -1.93 -12.68
N LEU A 65 4.65 -1.90 -13.03
CA LEU A 65 4.19 -1.69 -14.40
C LEU A 65 4.49 -0.27 -14.89
N TRP A 66 4.22 0.74 -14.06
CA TRP A 66 4.61 2.12 -14.36
C TRP A 66 6.12 2.27 -14.53
N TRP A 67 6.92 1.60 -13.68
CA TRP A 67 8.37 1.64 -13.78
C TRP A 67 8.87 1.01 -15.09
N TRP A 68 8.33 -0.15 -15.44
CA TRP A 68 8.68 -0.84 -16.68
C TRP A 68 8.31 -0.01 -17.93
N ALA A 69 7.12 0.59 -17.92
CA ALA A 69 6.61 1.38 -19.04
C ALA A 69 7.30 2.76 -19.18
N TYR A 70 7.58 3.43 -18.06
CA TYR A 70 8.05 4.83 -18.05
C TYR A 70 9.22 5.05 -17.09
N GLY A 71 9.11 4.60 -15.84
CA GLY A 71 10.03 5.00 -14.77
C GLY A 71 11.50 4.68 -15.04
N ARG A 72 11.80 3.52 -15.66
CA ARG A 72 13.17 3.06 -15.94
C ARG A 72 13.97 3.96 -16.89
N THR A 73 13.30 4.72 -17.76
CA THR A 73 13.96 5.57 -18.77
C THR A 73 13.68 7.06 -18.58
N LYS A 74 12.58 7.43 -17.90
CA LYS A 74 12.11 8.82 -17.83
C LYS A 74 11.97 9.39 -16.43
N SER A 75 12.00 8.58 -15.37
CA SER A 75 11.81 9.09 -14.01
C SER A 75 12.93 10.04 -13.61
N LYS A 76 12.57 11.27 -13.23
CA LYS A 76 13.48 12.23 -12.59
C LYS A 76 13.57 12.05 -11.07
N LEU A 77 12.66 11.26 -10.48
CA LEU A 77 12.54 11.07 -9.04
C LEU A 77 13.45 9.97 -8.51
N HIS A 78 13.73 8.95 -9.35
CA HIS A 78 14.47 7.76 -8.95
C HIS A 78 15.40 7.28 -10.05
N GLN A 79 16.65 6.99 -9.70
CA GLN A 79 17.64 6.36 -10.60
C GLN A 79 17.50 4.82 -10.64
N ARG A 80 16.85 4.24 -9.64
CA ARG A 80 16.62 2.79 -9.48
C ARG A 80 15.19 2.57 -9.01
N PHE A 81 14.68 1.35 -9.18
CA PHE A 81 13.31 1.02 -8.75
C PHE A 81 13.13 1.31 -7.25
N PRO A 82 12.10 2.09 -6.85
CA PRO A 82 11.90 2.50 -5.46
C PRO A 82 11.26 1.38 -4.62
N TRP A 83 12.04 0.38 -4.24
CA TRP A 83 11.58 -0.83 -3.52
C TRP A 83 10.79 -0.55 -2.23
N THR A 84 11.13 0.48 -1.46
CA THR A 84 10.37 0.85 -0.25
C THR A 84 8.97 1.33 -0.58
N ALA A 85 8.82 2.11 -1.67
CA ALA A 85 7.51 2.54 -2.15
C ALA A 85 6.67 1.34 -2.59
N ASP A 86 7.30 0.43 -3.33
CA ASP A 86 6.68 -0.80 -3.82
C ASP A 86 6.20 -1.72 -2.69
N LEU A 87 7.01 -1.90 -1.65
CA LEU A 87 6.61 -2.65 -0.45
C LEU A 87 5.38 -2.01 0.19
N LEU A 88 5.42 -0.71 0.48
CA LEU A 88 4.33 0.00 1.15
C LEU A 88 3.03 0.01 0.32
N MET A 89 3.15 0.06 -1.01
CA MET A 89 2.00 -0.08 -1.92
C MET A 89 1.48 -1.52 -2.03
N THR A 90 2.28 -2.53 -1.63
CA THR A 90 1.87 -3.95 -1.67
C THR A 90 1.21 -4.39 -0.37
N LEU A 91 1.68 -3.87 0.78
CA LEU A 91 1.24 -4.28 2.11
C LEU A 91 -0.27 -4.19 2.35
N PRO A 92 -1.02 -3.15 1.89
CA PRO A 92 -2.46 -3.09 2.06
C PRO A 92 -3.19 -4.36 1.60
N TRP A 93 -2.88 -4.81 0.38
CA TRP A 93 -3.53 -5.98 -0.23
C TRP A 93 -3.13 -7.28 0.45
N LEU A 94 -1.85 -7.40 0.86
CA LEU A 94 -1.37 -8.57 1.57
C LEU A 94 -1.99 -8.67 2.96
N ILE A 95 -2.01 -7.58 3.71
CA ILE A 95 -2.50 -7.55 5.10
C ILE A 95 -4.01 -7.78 5.13
N ASP A 96 -4.78 -7.22 4.19
CA ASP A 96 -6.21 -7.56 4.08
C ASP A 96 -6.43 -9.07 3.91
N LEU A 97 -5.74 -9.72 2.96
CA LEU A 97 -5.92 -11.16 2.76
C LEU A 97 -5.46 -11.98 3.96
N VAL A 98 -4.37 -11.57 4.62
CA VAL A 98 -3.90 -12.22 5.84
C VAL A 98 -4.95 -12.07 6.94
N GLY A 99 -5.53 -10.87 7.12
CA GLY A 99 -6.58 -10.61 8.09
C GLY A 99 -7.83 -11.46 7.84
N ASN A 100 -8.28 -11.53 6.59
CA ASN A 100 -9.40 -12.39 6.19
C ASN A 100 -9.06 -13.88 6.39
N ARG A 101 -7.85 -14.32 6.03
CA ARG A 101 -7.42 -15.72 6.21
C ARG A 101 -7.40 -16.16 7.67
N PHE A 102 -7.10 -15.25 8.58
CA PHE A 102 -7.13 -15.49 10.02
C PHE A 102 -8.46 -15.07 10.67
N ASN A 103 -9.48 -14.72 9.88
CA ASN A 103 -10.81 -14.34 10.35
C ASN A 103 -10.81 -13.13 11.29
N LEU A 104 -9.83 -12.23 11.18
CA LEU A 104 -9.63 -11.11 12.12
C LEU A 104 -10.74 -10.06 12.01
N PHE A 105 -11.23 -9.81 10.79
CA PHE A 105 -12.36 -8.90 10.54
C PHE A 105 -13.64 -9.35 11.25
N ASP A 106 -13.82 -10.65 11.51
CA ASP A 106 -15.00 -11.18 12.19
C ASP A 106 -14.79 -11.44 13.69
N THR A 107 -13.53 -11.50 14.15
CA THR A 107 -13.20 -11.95 15.51
C THR A 107 -12.58 -10.87 16.39
N VAL A 108 -12.03 -9.80 15.81
CA VAL A 108 -11.39 -8.71 16.53
C VAL A 108 -12.12 -7.42 16.20
N SER A 109 -12.90 -6.90 17.15
CA SER A 109 -13.88 -5.83 16.91
C SER A 109 -13.29 -4.50 16.44
N TRP A 110 -12.01 -4.23 16.70
CA TRP A 110 -11.32 -2.99 16.29
C TRP A 110 -10.42 -3.19 15.06
N TRP A 111 -10.34 -4.41 14.52
CA TRP A 111 -9.39 -4.75 13.47
C TRP A 111 -9.64 -3.94 12.20
N ASP A 112 -10.91 -3.81 11.82
CA ASP A 112 -11.33 -3.11 10.63
C ASP A 112 -10.94 -1.62 10.67
N ASP A 113 -11.36 -0.91 11.73
CA ASP A 113 -10.93 0.46 12.04
C ASP A 113 -9.40 0.64 11.96
N ALA A 114 -8.65 -0.28 12.58
CA ALA A 114 -7.20 -0.21 12.58
C ALA A 114 -6.62 -0.41 11.17
N MET A 115 -7.21 -1.28 10.35
CA MET A 115 -6.78 -1.49 8.97
C MET A 115 -7.08 -0.28 8.10
N HIS A 116 -8.23 0.36 8.25
CA HIS A 116 -8.53 1.61 7.58
C HIS A 116 -7.51 2.70 7.96
N PHE A 117 -7.12 2.82 9.22
CA PHE A 117 -6.06 3.78 9.57
C PHE A 117 -4.67 3.40 8.99
N ILE A 118 -4.22 2.16 9.23
CA ILE A 118 -2.84 1.74 8.97
C ILE A 118 -2.57 1.55 7.48
N LEU A 119 -3.48 0.87 6.77
CA LEU A 119 -3.25 0.48 5.38
C LEU A 119 -3.35 1.67 4.43
N TRP A 120 -4.27 2.61 4.68
CA TRP A 120 -4.31 3.88 3.97
C TRP A 120 -3.05 4.72 4.23
N GLY A 121 -2.49 4.65 5.44
CA GLY A 121 -1.19 5.24 5.76
C GLY A 121 -0.04 4.63 4.94
N PHE A 122 0.04 3.29 4.87
CA PHE A 122 1.06 2.62 4.05
C PHE A 122 0.92 2.95 2.57
N LEU A 123 -0.30 2.87 2.01
CA LEU A 123 -0.52 3.17 0.60
C LEU A 123 -0.11 4.61 0.29
N THR A 124 -0.54 5.57 1.12
CA THR A 124 -0.20 6.99 0.95
C THR A 124 1.30 7.22 1.04
N ALA A 125 1.98 6.65 2.03
CA ALA A 125 3.44 6.75 2.14
C ALA A 125 4.15 6.17 0.90
N GLY A 126 3.68 5.02 0.42
CA GLY A 126 4.19 4.38 -0.79
C GLY A 126 4.04 5.25 -2.03
N VAL A 127 2.85 5.80 -2.26
CA VAL A 127 2.58 6.70 -3.39
C VAL A 127 3.41 7.98 -3.32
N LEU A 128 3.51 8.61 -2.15
CA LEU A 128 4.35 9.81 -1.99
C LEU A 128 5.83 9.50 -2.19
N LEU A 129 6.32 8.34 -1.76
CA LEU A 129 7.69 7.90 -2.02
C LEU A 129 7.93 7.63 -3.51
N ALA A 130 6.95 7.06 -4.21
CA ALA A 130 7.06 6.76 -5.62
C ALA A 130 7.00 8.02 -6.50
N PHE A 131 6.07 8.93 -6.22
CA PHE A 131 5.64 9.94 -7.20
C PHE A 131 5.74 11.39 -6.73
N ALA A 132 5.89 11.67 -5.43
CA ALA A 132 5.97 13.06 -4.96
C ALA A 132 7.42 13.59 -5.01
N PRO A 133 7.65 14.83 -5.49
CA PRO A 133 8.93 15.51 -5.38
C PRO A 133 9.46 15.51 -3.93
N ARG A 134 10.78 15.48 -3.77
CA ARG A 134 11.43 15.37 -2.45
C ARG A 134 11.51 16.69 -1.70
N ASP A 135 11.43 17.80 -2.43
CA ASP A 135 11.57 19.18 -1.99
C ASP A 135 10.22 19.86 -1.66
N LEU A 136 9.12 19.11 -1.66
CA LEU A 136 7.83 19.63 -1.22
C LEU A 136 7.94 20.15 0.22
N SER A 137 7.32 21.32 0.47
CA SER A 137 7.17 21.85 1.82
C SER A 137 6.33 20.91 2.69
N ARG A 138 6.41 21.08 4.02
CA ARG A 138 5.58 20.29 4.96
C ARG A 138 4.10 20.40 4.63
N GLY A 139 3.63 21.62 4.36
CA GLY A 139 2.23 21.90 4.04
C GLY A 139 1.79 21.24 2.74
N LEU A 140 2.58 21.36 1.67
CA LEU A 140 2.27 20.70 0.39
C LEU A 140 2.33 19.18 0.50
N THR A 141 3.29 18.62 1.25
CA THR A 141 3.36 17.18 1.50
C THR A 141 2.09 16.69 2.20
N ALA A 142 1.64 17.39 3.24
CA ALA A 142 0.40 17.06 3.95
C ALA A 142 -0.84 17.20 3.05
N PHE A 143 -0.90 18.26 2.23
CA PHE A 143 -2.02 18.48 1.31
C PHE A 143 -2.12 17.39 0.25
N VAL A 144 -1.00 16.98 -0.35
CA VAL A 144 -0.97 15.87 -1.32
C VAL A 144 -1.30 14.54 -0.64
N ALA A 145 -0.83 14.32 0.59
CA ALA A 145 -1.16 13.12 1.37
C ALA A 145 -2.66 13.00 1.63
N LEU A 146 -3.28 14.08 2.12
CA LEU A 146 -4.72 14.17 2.33
C LEU A 146 -5.49 13.96 1.03
N GLY A 147 -5.11 14.67 -0.04
CA GLY A 147 -5.77 14.58 -1.33
C GLY A 147 -5.75 13.17 -1.91
N PHE A 148 -4.59 12.51 -1.92
CA PHE A 148 -4.49 11.13 -2.38
C PHE A 148 -5.24 10.16 -1.47
N GLY A 149 -4.97 10.20 -0.15
CA GLY A 149 -5.51 9.23 0.80
C GLY A 149 -7.03 9.29 0.93
N ALA A 150 -7.60 10.49 1.04
CA ALA A 150 -9.04 10.66 1.08
C ALA A 150 -9.72 10.20 -0.21
N THR A 151 -9.13 10.52 -1.38
CA THR A 151 -9.66 10.05 -2.67
C THR A 151 -9.61 8.53 -2.78
N ALA A 152 -8.50 7.92 -2.37
CA ALA A 152 -8.34 6.47 -2.42
C ALA A 152 -9.31 5.76 -1.47
N ALA A 153 -9.52 6.29 -0.25
CA ALA A 153 -10.52 5.81 0.69
C ALA A 153 -11.94 5.90 0.10
N VAL A 154 -12.33 7.03 -0.48
CA VAL A 154 -13.64 7.17 -1.15
C VAL A 154 -13.82 6.15 -2.27
N ILE A 155 -12.80 5.92 -3.11
CA ILE A 155 -12.89 4.93 -4.18
C ILE A 155 -13.09 3.52 -3.61
N TRP A 156 -12.45 3.20 -2.48
CA TRP A 156 -12.61 1.92 -1.81
C TRP A 156 -14.01 1.72 -1.25
N GLU A 157 -14.52 2.68 -0.48
CA GLU A 157 -15.89 2.65 0.08
C GLU A 157 -16.96 2.50 -1.01
N VAL A 158 -16.80 3.23 -2.11
CA VAL A 158 -17.67 3.07 -3.28
C VAL A 158 -17.55 1.65 -3.86
N GLY A 159 -16.33 1.11 -3.92
CA GLY A 159 -16.07 -0.26 -4.33
C GLY A 159 -16.79 -1.29 -3.46
N GLU A 160 -16.69 -1.18 -2.14
CA GLU A 160 -17.33 -2.09 -1.19
C GLU A 160 -18.85 -1.99 -1.24
N TYR A 161 -19.38 -0.76 -1.35
CA TYR A 161 -20.79 -0.51 -1.56
C TYR A 161 -21.35 -1.31 -2.74
N PHE A 162 -20.67 -1.24 -3.90
CA PHE A 162 -21.12 -1.95 -5.10
C PHE A 162 -20.83 -3.45 -5.08
N ALA A 163 -19.74 -3.86 -4.43
CA ALA A 163 -19.27 -5.24 -4.46
C ALA A 163 -20.05 -6.16 -3.52
N PHE A 164 -20.49 -5.68 -2.35
CA PHE A 164 -21.24 -6.54 -1.41
C PHE A 164 -22.21 -5.80 -0.47
N ILE A 165 -21.84 -4.62 0.06
CA ILE A 165 -22.63 -3.96 1.13
C ILE A 165 -24.07 -3.68 0.71
N ARG A 166 -24.31 -3.14 -0.50
CA ARG A 166 -25.67 -2.78 -0.98
C ARG A 166 -26.65 -3.96 -1.05
N SER A 167 -26.14 -5.18 -0.97
CA SER A 167 -26.90 -6.43 -1.05
C SER A 167 -26.73 -7.32 0.19
N SER A 168 -26.04 -6.85 1.22
CA SER A 168 -25.79 -7.57 2.47
C SER A 168 -26.55 -6.91 3.64
N PRO A 169 -26.70 -7.60 4.78
CA PRO A 169 -27.21 -7.00 6.01
C PRO A 169 -26.39 -5.80 6.52
N GLU A 170 -25.13 -5.65 6.11
CA GLU A 170 -24.25 -4.55 6.51
C GLU A 170 -24.76 -3.19 6.02
N LEU A 171 -25.66 -3.16 5.03
CA LEU A 171 -26.31 -1.94 4.58
C LEU A 171 -26.98 -1.15 5.73
N GLN A 172 -27.39 -1.81 6.81
CA GLN A 172 -28.01 -1.16 7.97
C GLN A 172 -27.03 -0.28 8.75
N SER A 173 -25.74 -0.63 8.80
CA SER A 173 -24.68 0.11 9.49
C SER A 173 -23.78 0.91 8.55
N ALA A 174 -23.88 0.69 7.24
CA ALA A 174 -22.97 1.21 6.23
C ALA A 174 -22.69 2.72 6.32
N TYR A 175 -23.67 3.55 6.68
CA TYR A 175 -23.43 5.00 6.77
C TYR A 175 -22.40 5.35 7.86
N THR A 176 -22.57 4.81 9.06
CA THR A 176 -21.67 5.11 10.19
C THR A 176 -20.32 4.46 10.02
N ASP A 177 -20.31 3.26 9.43
CA ASP A 177 -19.13 2.47 9.11
C ASP A 177 -18.24 3.23 8.10
N THR A 178 -18.76 3.49 6.91
CA THR A 178 -18.08 4.27 5.86
C THR A 178 -17.62 5.64 6.35
N LEU A 179 -18.40 6.33 7.19
CA LEU A 179 -17.96 7.61 7.74
C LEU A 179 -16.73 7.46 8.65
N GLY A 180 -16.69 6.40 9.45
CA GLY A 180 -15.54 6.02 10.26
C GLY A 180 -14.33 5.68 9.40
N ASP A 181 -14.51 4.87 8.36
CA ASP A 181 -13.46 4.39 7.48
C ASP A 181 -12.81 5.52 6.69
N LEU A 182 -13.62 6.45 6.19
CA LEU A 182 -13.16 7.66 5.53
C LEU A 182 -12.38 8.56 6.49
N ALA A 183 -12.84 8.71 7.74
CA ALA A 183 -12.15 9.50 8.74
C ALA A 183 -10.79 8.88 9.10
N LEU A 184 -10.76 7.57 9.39
CA LEU A 184 -9.56 6.83 9.74
C LEU A 184 -8.57 6.78 8.58
N GLY A 185 -9.04 6.52 7.36
CA GLY A 185 -8.21 6.53 6.16
C GLY A 185 -7.58 7.89 5.87
N THR A 186 -8.36 8.96 6.03
CA THR A 186 -7.86 10.34 5.88
C THR A 186 -6.82 10.69 6.94
N LEU A 187 -7.03 10.29 8.20
CA LEU A 187 -6.09 10.52 9.29
C LEU A 187 -4.79 9.70 9.11
N GLY A 188 -4.90 8.45 8.69
CA GLY A 188 -3.76 7.59 8.36
C GLY A 188 -2.91 8.18 7.25
N ALA A 189 -3.54 8.70 6.19
CA ALA A 189 -2.88 9.39 5.10
C ALA A 189 -2.17 10.68 5.55
N LEU A 190 -2.82 11.52 6.37
CA LEU A 190 -2.21 12.70 6.95
C LEU A 190 -0.96 12.34 7.76
N LEU A 191 -1.07 11.34 8.66
CA LEU A 191 0.04 10.90 9.48
C LEU A 191 1.20 10.38 8.61
N ALA A 192 0.91 9.61 7.58
CA ALA A 192 1.91 9.13 6.61
C ALA A 192 2.66 10.29 5.93
N GLY A 193 1.95 11.32 5.48
CA GLY A 193 2.56 12.52 4.89
C GLY A 193 3.47 13.27 5.88
N LEU A 194 3.01 13.43 7.13
CA LEU A 194 3.79 14.08 8.18
C LEU A 194 5.05 13.28 8.54
N ILE A 195 4.95 11.98 8.75
CA ILE A 195 6.09 11.10 9.05
C ILE A 195 7.09 11.14 7.89
N LEU A 196 6.61 11.01 6.64
CA LEU A 196 7.47 10.97 5.48
C LEU A 196 8.27 12.27 5.31
N TYR A 197 7.62 13.42 5.52
CA TYR A 197 8.31 14.72 5.51
C TYR A 197 9.44 14.75 6.56
N GLN A 198 9.16 14.33 7.80
CA GLN A 198 10.16 14.31 8.87
C GLN A 198 11.34 13.38 8.56
N VAL A 199 11.08 12.19 7.99
CA VAL A 199 12.13 11.24 7.62
C VAL A 199 13.01 11.79 6.49
N ARG A 200 12.46 12.57 5.56
CA ARG A 200 13.22 13.21 4.47
C ARG A 200 14.15 14.32 4.96
N LEU A 201 13.85 14.98 6.08
CA LEU A 201 14.70 16.02 6.67
C LEU A 201 15.94 15.47 7.37
N LYS A 202 15.94 14.20 7.80
CA LYS A 202 17.08 13.62 8.51
C LYS A 202 18.26 13.40 7.54
N PRO A 203 19.48 13.90 7.84
CA PRO A 203 20.67 13.60 7.06
C PRO A 203 20.88 12.08 7.01
N ARG A 204 21.20 11.55 5.83
CA ARG A 204 21.73 10.19 5.71
C ARG A 204 23.21 10.26 6.09
N TYR A 205 23.52 9.93 7.35
CA TYR A 205 24.89 9.73 7.81
C TYR A 205 25.50 8.48 7.18
#